data_AF-A0A951PMD1-F1
#
_entry.id   AF-A0A951PMD1-F1
#
_cell.length_a   1.000
_cell.length_b   1.000
_cell.length_c   1.000
_cell.angle_alpha   90.00
_cell.angle_beta   90.00
_cell.angle_gamma   90.00
#
_symmetry.space_group_name_H-M   'P 1'
#
loop_
_entity.id
_entity.type
_entity.pdbx_description
1 polymer ?
#
loop_
_entity_poly.entity_id
_entity_poly.type
_entity_poly.pdbx_seq_one_letter_code
_entity_poly.pdbx_strand_id
1 'polypeptide(L)'
;MMKLKFLPLIVGLIAAAAISATPLTAFAQDTAPQSQPTRTRIQLSDQQQAQFQQLEANAITAIENILTPDQKTQFAQARQNGQGLNAIQGLTDEQKQGIVGVIENLNTQIGNLLTPEQIQQIEQGQ
;
A
#
# COMPACT_ATOMS: atom_id res chain seq x y z
N MET A 1 -40.21 -34.45 -41.13
CA MET A 1 -39.02 -33.79 -40.57
C MET A 1 -38.33 -34.80 -39.67
N MET A 2 -37.06 -35.17 -39.74
CA MET A 2 -35.92 -34.85 -40.61
C MET A 2 -35.11 -36.16 -40.78
N LYS A 3 -34.19 -36.16 -41.75
CA LYS A 3 -33.55 -37.30 -42.42
C LYS A 3 -32.84 -38.34 -41.54
N LEU A 4 -32.89 -39.56 -42.06
CA LEU A 4 -32.26 -40.79 -41.59
C LEU A 4 -30.72 -40.78 -41.80
N LYS A 5 -30.02 -41.60 -40.98
CA LYS A 5 -29.05 -42.66 -41.38
C LYS A 5 -27.54 -42.50 -41.08
N PHE A 6 -27.07 -43.58 -40.41
CA PHE A 6 -25.78 -44.29 -40.48
C PHE A 6 -24.61 -43.94 -39.54
N LEU A 7 -24.35 -44.88 -38.62
CA LEU A 7 -23.05 -45.15 -37.99
C LEU A 7 -22.02 -45.63 -39.03
N PRO A 8 -20.72 -45.35 -38.79
CA PRO A 8 -19.66 -46.27 -39.15
C PRO A 8 -18.89 -46.76 -37.92
N LEU A 9 -18.83 -48.09 -37.85
CA LEU A 9 -17.90 -48.91 -37.11
C LEU A 9 -16.49 -48.69 -37.68
N ILE A 10 -15.52 -48.31 -36.85
CA ILE A 10 -14.10 -48.29 -37.24
C ILE A 10 -13.32 -49.31 -36.41
N VAL A 11 -12.83 -50.27 -37.16
CA VAL A 11 -11.91 -51.36 -36.87
C VAL A 11 -10.60 -50.82 -36.28
N GLY A 12 -10.09 -51.51 -35.27
CA GLY A 12 -8.79 -51.23 -34.67
C GLY A 12 -7.62 -51.51 -35.60
N LEU A 13 -6.55 -50.73 -35.43
CA LEU A 13 -5.20 -51.13 -35.78
C LEU A 13 -4.30 -50.76 -34.59
N ILE A 14 -3.86 -51.76 -33.83
CA ILE A 14 -2.77 -51.58 -32.87
C ILE A 14 -1.48 -51.66 -33.69
N ALA A 15 -0.88 -50.51 -33.96
CA ALA A 15 0.52 -50.45 -34.37
C ALA A 15 1.36 -50.15 -33.12
N ALA A 16 1.98 -51.18 -32.56
CA ALA A 16 3.05 -51.01 -31.59
C ALA A 16 4.28 -50.48 -32.34
N ALA A 17 4.70 -49.26 -32.04
CA ALA A 17 5.95 -48.70 -32.54
C ALA A 17 6.68 -47.92 -31.44
N ALA A 18 7.83 -48.48 -31.07
CA ALA A 18 9.06 -47.92 -30.50
C ALA A 18 8.99 -46.73 -29.53
N ILE A 19 9.59 -46.96 -28.35
CA ILE A 19 9.94 -45.99 -27.32
C ILE A 19 10.88 -44.94 -27.93
N SER A 20 10.37 -43.75 -28.22
CA SER A 20 11.19 -42.56 -28.42
C SER A 20 10.96 -41.62 -27.24
N ALA A 21 12.01 -41.40 -26.45
CA ALA A 21 12.01 -40.49 -25.32
C ALA A 21 11.54 -39.09 -25.77
N THR A 22 10.30 -38.76 -25.46
CA THR A 22 9.82 -37.37 -25.54
C THR A 22 10.40 -36.61 -24.35
N PRO A 23 11.08 -35.47 -24.56
CA PRO A 23 11.39 -34.60 -23.44
C PRO A 23 10.08 -34.19 -22.79
N LEU A 24 10.05 -34.17 -21.46
CA LEU A 24 8.97 -33.54 -20.71
C LEU A 24 8.78 -32.14 -21.30
N THR A 25 7.64 -31.90 -21.93
CA THR A 25 7.13 -30.54 -22.11
C THR A 25 6.85 -30.02 -20.72
N ALA A 26 7.87 -29.39 -20.14
CA ALA A 26 7.71 -28.50 -19.00
C ALA A 26 6.69 -27.44 -19.42
N PHE A 27 5.57 -27.37 -18.71
CA PHE A 27 4.72 -26.18 -18.75
C PHE A 27 5.61 -25.04 -18.26
N ALA A 28 6.14 -24.26 -19.19
CA ALA A 28 6.57 -22.90 -18.90
C ALA A 28 5.29 -22.17 -18.52
N GLN A 29 4.96 -22.22 -17.23
CA GLN A 29 3.98 -21.35 -16.64
C GLN A 29 4.58 -19.95 -16.75
N ASP A 30 4.20 -19.24 -17.83
CA ASP A 30 4.32 -17.80 -17.92
C ASP A 30 3.46 -17.19 -16.79
N THR A 31 3.93 -17.31 -15.56
CA THR A 31 3.65 -16.31 -14.54
C THR A 31 4.36 -15.06 -15.00
N ALA A 32 3.69 -14.30 -15.88
CA ALA A 32 3.97 -12.88 -15.99
C ALA A 32 4.01 -12.34 -14.55
N PRO A 33 5.12 -11.76 -14.08
CA PRO A 33 5.12 -11.14 -12.77
C PRO A 33 4.01 -10.09 -12.82
N GLN A 34 2.98 -10.28 -12.01
CA GLN A 34 1.99 -9.26 -11.75
C GLN A 34 2.77 -8.04 -11.27
N SER A 35 2.96 -7.07 -12.17
CA SER A 35 3.56 -5.78 -11.87
C SER A 35 2.65 -5.10 -10.85
N GLN A 36 2.85 -5.38 -9.57
CA GLN A 36 2.30 -4.56 -8.51
C GLN A 36 2.78 -3.14 -8.79
N PRO A 37 1.88 -2.14 -8.81
CA PRO A 37 2.30 -0.76 -9.00
C PRO A 37 3.35 -0.48 -7.92
N THR A 38 4.59 -0.29 -8.36
CA THR A 38 5.69 0.10 -7.48
C THR A 38 5.30 1.48 -6.98
N ARG A 39 4.77 1.55 -5.74
CA ARG A 39 4.54 2.83 -5.08
C ARG A 39 5.87 3.57 -5.08
N THR A 40 5.94 4.68 -5.80
CA THR A 40 7.14 5.51 -5.89
C THR A 40 7.47 5.99 -4.48
N ARG A 41 8.49 5.39 -3.86
CA ARG A 41 8.99 5.84 -2.56
C ARG A 41 9.85 7.06 -2.81
N ILE A 42 9.38 8.21 -2.32
CA ILE A 42 10.17 9.45 -2.33
C ILE A 42 11.42 9.21 -1.49
N GLN A 43 12.57 9.58 -2.04
CA GLN A 43 13.82 9.60 -1.30
C GLN A 43 14.02 11.00 -0.72
N LEU A 44 14.16 11.09 0.60
CA LEU A 44 14.50 12.33 1.30
C LEU A 44 16.01 12.41 1.50
N SER A 45 16.58 13.61 1.44
CA SER A 45 17.96 13.83 1.90
C SER A 45 18.07 13.71 3.42
N ASP A 46 19.28 13.49 3.94
CA ASP A 46 19.52 13.43 5.39
C ASP A 46 19.03 14.70 6.10
N GLN A 47 19.23 15.86 5.47
CA GLN A 47 18.77 17.14 6.01
C GLN A 47 17.23 17.23 6.01
N GLN A 48 16.57 16.81 4.92
CA GLN A 48 15.10 16.77 4.85
C GLN A 48 14.54 15.81 5.89
N GLN A 49 15.17 14.65 6.10
CA GLN A 49 14.75 13.66 7.09
C GLN A 49 14.88 14.21 8.52
N ALA A 50 15.98 14.90 8.84
CA ALA A 50 16.15 15.53 10.14
C ALA A 50 15.09 16.62 10.39
N GLN A 51 14.81 17.45 9.38
CA GLN A 51 13.77 18.48 9.46
C GLN A 51 12.37 17.86 9.61
N PHE A 52 12.09 16.77 8.91
CA PHE A 52 10.83 16.03 9.04
C PHE A 52 10.64 15.51 10.47
N GLN A 53 11.65 14.88 11.06
CA GLN A 53 11.60 14.38 12.45
C GLN A 53 11.36 15.52 13.44
N GLN A 54 12.00 16.67 13.23
CA GLN A 54 11.78 17.85 14.07
C GLN A 54 10.36 18.39 13.95
N LEU A 55 9.81 18.47 12.73
CA LEU A 55 8.42 18.88 12.50
C LEU A 55 7.43 17.91 13.16
N GLU A 56 7.66 16.60 13.03
CA GLU A 56 6.83 15.58 13.67
C GLU A 56 6.85 15.73 15.19
N ALA A 57 8.05 15.87 15.80
CA ALA A 57 8.20 16.07 17.24
C ALA A 57 7.47 17.33 17.75
N ASN A 58 7.52 18.42 16.99
CA ASN A 58 6.81 19.64 17.29
C ASN A 58 5.28 19.44 17.22
N ALA A 59 4.79 18.75 16.19
CA ALA A 59 3.38 18.46 16.02
C ALA A 59 2.84 17.55 17.14
N ILE A 60 3.61 16.53 17.53
CA ILE A 60 3.30 15.66 18.68
C ILE A 60 3.13 16.50 19.94
N THR A 61 4.09 17.38 20.23
CA THR A 61 4.06 18.26 21.41
C THR A 61 2.84 19.18 21.37
N ALA A 62 2.51 19.75 20.21
CA ALA A 62 1.35 20.61 20.03
C ALA A 62 0.03 19.84 20.23
N ILE A 63 -0.07 18.61 19.72
CA ILE A 63 -1.22 17.72 19.95
C ILE A 63 -1.34 17.43 21.45
N GLU A 64 -0.26 17.03 22.11
CA GLU A 64 -0.28 16.76 23.55
C GLU A 64 -0.81 17.96 24.35
N ASN A 65 -0.44 19.19 24.00
CA ASN A 65 -0.94 20.38 24.69
C ASN A 65 -2.45 20.61 24.55
N ILE A 66 -3.11 20.02 23.56
CA ILE A 66 -4.57 20.06 23.36
C ILE A 66 -5.28 18.97 24.19
N LEU A 67 -4.57 17.88 24.47
CA LEU A 67 -5.13 16.70 25.13
C LEU A 67 -5.15 16.84 26.66
N THR A 68 -6.17 16.23 27.28
CA THR A 68 -6.20 16.00 28.73
C THR A 68 -5.14 14.97 29.15
N PRO A 69 -4.77 14.89 30.44
CA PRO A 69 -3.78 13.91 30.91
C PRO A 69 -4.08 12.45 30.53
N ASP A 70 -5.34 12.02 30.63
CA ASP A 70 -5.74 10.65 30.27
C ASP A 70 -5.63 10.42 28.76
N GLN A 71 -6.04 11.40 27.96
CA GLN A 71 -5.92 11.34 26.50
C GLN A 71 -4.46 11.36 26.02
N LYS A 72 -3.55 12.07 26.71
CA LYS A 72 -2.10 12.00 26.43
C LYS A 72 -1.57 10.58 26.59
N THR A 73 -2.02 9.86 27.62
CA THR A 73 -1.64 8.46 27.84
C THR A 73 -2.16 7.57 26.71
N GLN A 74 -3.42 7.75 26.30
CA GLN A 74 -3.99 7.04 25.15
C GLN A 74 -3.23 7.33 23.85
N PHE A 75 -2.86 8.59 23.62
CA PHE A 75 -2.10 9.00 22.45
C PHE A 75 -0.70 8.38 22.42
N ALA A 76 0.01 8.39 23.55
CA ALA A 76 1.33 7.77 23.66
C ALA A 76 1.27 6.25 23.37
N GLN A 77 0.25 5.56 23.88
CA GLN A 77 0.03 4.14 23.60
C GLN A 77 -0.35 3.90 22.14
N ALA A 78 -1.25 4.72 21.58
CA ALA A 78 -1.65 4.64 20.19
C ALA A 78 -0.42 4.72 19.26
N ARG A 79 0.48 5.68 19.51
CA ARG A 79 1.71 5.83 18.73
C ARG A 79 2.63 4.60 18.81
N GLN A 80 2.79 4.02 20.00
CA GLN A 80 3.59 2.79 20.17
C GLN A 80 3.01 1.60 19.39
N ASN A 81 1.68 1.57 19.25
CA ASN A 81 0.96 0.52 18.51
C ASN A 81 0.83 0.83 17.00
N GLY A 82 1.43 1.91 16.50
CA GLY A 82 1.27 2.37 15.11
C GLY A 82 -0.15 2.86 14.77
N GLN A 83 -0.92 3.21 15.80
CA GLN A 83 -2.26 3.80 15.68
C GLN A 83 -2.17 5.32 15.73
N GLY A 84 -3.17 5.97 15.13
CA GLY A 84 -3.27 7.43 15.12
C GLY A 84 -4.23 7.97 16.19
N LEU A 85 -4.64 9.21 15.97
CA LEU A 85 -5.56 9.96 16.82
C LEU A 85 -6.94 9.30 16.96
N ASN A 86 -7.31 8.42 16.02
CA ASN A 86 -8.55 7.65 16.04
C ASN A 86 -8.64 6.64 17.21
N ALA A 87 -7.51 6.30 17.84
CA ALA A 87 -7.49 5.46 19.03
C ALA A 87 -7.76 6.23 20.33
N ILE A 88 -7.78 7.57 20.29
CA ILE A 88 -8.06 8.41 21.45
C ILE A 88 -9.57 8.54 21.64
N GLN A 89 -10.05 8.23 22.83
CA GLN A 89 -11.46 8.30 23.18
C GLN A 89 -11.80 9.67 23.78
N GLY A 90 -13.04 10.11 23.55
CA GLY A 90 -13.59 11.30 24.20
C GLY A 90 -12.99 12.64 23.75
N LEU A 91 -12.42 12.73 22.55
CA LEU A 91 -12.00 14.01 21.97
C LEU A 91 -13.22 14.94 21.79
N THR A 92 -13.16 16.14 22.34
CA THR A 92 -14.17 17.17 22.08
C THR A 92 -14.03 17.72 20.66
N ASP A 93 -15.04 18.43 20.17
CA ASP A 93 -14.98 19.00 18.82
C ASP A 93 -13.93 20.12 18.74
N GLU A 94 -13.74 20.90 19.80
CA GLU A 94 -12.68 21.90 19.90
C GLU A 94 -11.29 21.24 19.85
N GLN A 95 -11.11 20.12 20.56
CA GLN A 95 -9.85 19.36 20.51
C GLN A 95 -9.59 18.81 19.10
N LYS A 96 -10.59 18.23 18.44
CA LYS A 96 -10.47 17.73 17.06
C LYS A 96 -10.09 18.86 16.11
N GLN A 97 -10.74 20.01 16.20
CA GLN A 97 -10.42 21.17 15.37
C GLN A 97 -8.99 21.67 15.60
N GLY A 98 -8.56 21.76 16.86
CA GLY A 98 -7.18 22.12 17.20
C GLY A 98 -6.17 21.14 16.60
N ILE A 99 -6.45 19.83 16.71
CA ILE A 99 -5.58 18.77 16.17
C ILE A 99 -5.54 18.84 14.63
N VAL A 100 -6.67 19.05 13.96
CA VAL A 100 -6.71 19.24 12.50
C VAL A 100 -5.83 20.41 12.10
N GLY A 101 -5.91 21.54 12.79
CA GLY A 101 -5.06 22.70 12.52
C GLY A 101 -3.57 22.40 12.69
N VAL A 102 -3.19 21.60 13.69
CA VAL A 102 -1.79 21.15 13.86
C VAL A 102 -1.34 20.26 12.68
N ILE A 103 -2.19 19.34 12.22
CA ILE A 103 -1.89 18.45 11.09
C ILE A 103 -1.78 19.23 9.78
N GLU A 104 -2.70 20.16 9.52
CA GLU A 104 -2.66 21.01 8.32
C GLU A 104 -1.39 21.86 8.29
N ASN A 105 -1.01 22.42 9.43
CA ASN A 105 0.22 23.18 9.56
C ASN A 105 1.46 22.29 9.35
N LEU A 106 1.49 21.09 9.93
CA LEU A 106 2.55 20.11 9.70
C LEU A 106 2.67 19.76 8.21
N ASN A 107 1.56 19.43 7.55
CA ASN A 107 1.53 19.08 6.13
C ASN A 107 2.03 20.22 5.25
N THR A 108 1.65 21.46 5.58
CA THR A 108 2.14 22.66 4.89
C THR A 108 3.66 22.79 5.03
N GLN A 109 4.18 22.62 6.25
CA GLN A 109 5.63 22.70 6.49
C GLN A 109 6.38 21.57 5.78
N ILE A 110 5.87 20.34 5.82
CA ILE A 110 6.45 19.21 5.09
C ILE A 110 6.45 19.49 3.58
N GLY A 111 5.35 19.98 3.02
CA GLY A 111 5.25 20.32 1.60
C GLY A 111 6.32 21.33 1.17
N ASN A 112 6.64 22.30 2.02
CA ASN A 112 7.70 23.28 1.77
C ASN A 112 9.12 22.70 1.87
N LEU A 113 9.31 21.53 2.49
CA LEU A 113 10.60 20.83 2.54
C LEU A 113 10.88 20.01 1.29
N LEU A 114 9.85 19.66 0.52
CA LEU A 114 9.95 18.79 -0.64
C LEU A 114 10.33 19.58 -1.88
N THR A 115 11.07 18.95 -2.79
CA THR A 115 11.34 19.54 -4.11
C THR A 115 10.11 19.40 -5.01
N PRO A 116 9.97 20.22 -6.06
CA PRO A 116 8.88 20.08 -7.03
C PRO A 116 8.80 18.68 -7.64
N GLU A 117 9.94 18.04 -7.89
CA GLU A 117 10.00 16.67 -8.42
C GLU A 117 9.52 15.64 -7.40
N GLN A 118 9.83 15.82 -6.12
CA GLN A 118 9.33 14.96 -5.04
C GLN A 118 7.82 15.12 -4.85
N ILE A 119 7.29 16.35 -4.95
CA ILE A 119 5.85 16.63 -4.91
C ILE A 119 5.15 15.95 -6.09
N GLN A 120 5.69 16.09 -7.30
CA GLN A 120 5.14 15.47 -8.49
C GLN A 120 5.11 13.93 -8.37
N GLN A 121 6.11 13.32 -7.73
CA GLN A 121 6.12 11.88 -7.43
C GLN A 121 5.04 11.47 -6.43
N ILE A 122 4.72 12.32 -5.45
CA ILE A 122 3.57 12.10 -4.54
C ILE A 122 2.28 12.12 -5.32
N GLU A 123 2.05 13.16 -6.13
CA GLU A 123 0.81 13.36 -6.88
C GLU A 123 0.56 12.23 -7.89
N GLN A 124 1.60 11.76 -8.56
CA GLN A 124 1.49 10.64 -9.51
C GLN A 124 1.41 9.26 -8.83
N GLY A 125 1.76 9.18 -7.55
CA GLY A 125 1.71 7.95 -6.75
C GLY A 125 0.38 7.73 -6.02
N GLN A 126 -0.56 8.67 -6.12
CA GLN A 126 -1.90 8.62 -5.51
C GLN A 126 -2.95 8.00 -6.44
#